data_AF-A0A6L9ZA37-F1
#
_entry.id   AF-A0A6L9ZA37-F1
#
_cell.length_a   1.000
_cell.length_b   1.000
_cell.length_c   1.000
_cell.angle_alpha   90.00
_cell.angle_beta   90.00
_cell.angle_gamma   90.00
#
_symmetry.space_group_name_H-M   'P 1'
#
loop_
_entity.id
_entity.type
_entity.pdbx_description
1 polymer ?
#
loop_
_entity_poly.entity_id
_entity_poly.type
_entity_poly.pdbx_seq_one_letter_code
_entity_poly.pdbx_strand_id
1 'polypeptide(L)'
;MSGIDREIFLDSRHIAKHLPGTPQVQRLLRRGRSAHVFNNQATMERVAQAIIETGEFTGVIRGYERYGLFFADSIGYRISPDGSPSTPLFYGEVKIDGKNQYHVIPRTRPSQ
;
A
#
# COMPACT_ATOMS: atom_id res chain seq x y z
N MET A 1 4.26 18.68 -12.25
CA MET A 1 3.66 17.64 -11.37
C MET A 1 4.79 17.03 -10.56
N SER A 2 4.60 16.76 -9.27
CA SER A 2 5.61 16.12 -8.40
C SER A 2 5.54 14.58 -8.41
N GLY A 3 4.58 14.01 -9.13
CA GLY A 3 4.37 12.56 -9.23
C GLY A 3 5.43 11.83 -10.05
N ILE A 4 5.14 10.59 -10.39
CA ILE A 4 6.06 9.68 -11.06
C ILE A 4 6.03 9.96 -12.57
N ASP A 5 7.05 10.66 -13.07
CA ASP A 5 7.20 11.02 -14.49
C ASP A 5 7.98 9.96 -15.29
N ARG A 6 7.55 8.70 -15.19
CA ARG A 6 8.04 7.59 -16.00
C ARG A 6 7.03 6.45 -16.05
N GLU A 7 7.16 5.59 -17.06
CA GLU A 7 6.33 4.39 -17.16
C GLU A 7 6.66 3.39 -16.04
N ILE A 8 5.61 2.91 -15.36
CA ILE A 8 5.65 1.91 -14.31
C ILE A 8 4.52 0.90 -14.48
N PHE A 9 4.73 -0.33 -14.00
CA PHE A 9 3.80 -1.44 -14.21
C PHE A 9 3.35 -2.04 -12.89
N LEU A 10 2.05 -2.30 -12.74
CA LEU A 10 1.52 -2.88 -11.50
C LEU A 10 2.03 -4.33 -11.33
N ASP A 11 2.67 -4.60 -10.19
CA ASP A 11 2.97 -5.97 -9.77
C ASP A 11 1.75 -6.61 -9.10
N SER A 12 0.94 -7.30 -9.91
CA SER A 12 -0.31 -7.92 -9.48
C SER A 12 -0.14 -8.97 -8.38
N ARG A 13 1.07 -9.53 -8.19
CA ARG A 13 1.39 -10.51 -7.14
C ARG A 13 1.21 -9.95 -5.73
N HIS A 14 1.19 -8.63 -5.59
CA HIS A 14 1.07 -7.95 -4.29
C HIS A 14 -0.35 -7.52 -3.96
N ILE A 15 -1.27 -7.46 -4.92
CA ILE A 15 -2.66 -7.02 -4.72
C ILE A 15 -3.32 -7.80 -3.58
N ALA A 16 -3.27 -9.13 -3.66
CA ALA A 16 -3.95 -9.97 -2.68
C ALA A 16 -3.39 -9.81 -1.25
N LYS A 17 -2.17 -9.30 -1.05
CA LYS A 17 -1.62 -9.07 0.30
C LYS A 17 -2.24 -7.86 1.00
N HIS A 18 -2.92 -6.99 0.25
CA HIS A 18 -3.46 -5.73 0.72
C HIS A 18 -4.98 -5.60 0.51
N LEU A 19 -5.66 -6.72 0.24
CA LEU A 19 -7.12 -6.78 0.21
C LEU A 19 -7.65 -7.69 1.33
N PRO A 20 -8.77 -7.32 1.97
CA PRO A 20 -9.35 -8.12 3.04
C PRO A 20 -9.84 -9.48 2.52
N GLY A 21 -9.85 -10.48 3.39
CA GLY A 21 -10.42 -11.80 3.10
C GLY A 21 -9.58 -12.71 2.19
N THR A 22 -8.44 -12.26 1.67
CA THR A 22 -7.61 -13.07 0.77
C THR A 22 -6.84 -14.18 1.52
N PRO A 23 -6.50 -15.30 0.84
CA PRO A 23 -5.66 -16.34 1.43
C PRO A 23 -4.30 -15.84 1.93
N GLN A 24 -3.75 -14.80 1.30
CA GLN A 24 -2.47 -14.18 1.65
C GLN A 24 -2.57 -13.43 2.98
N VAL A 25 -3.62 -12.62 3.16
CA VAL A 25 -3.90 -11.95 4.45
C VAL A 25 -4.14 -13.01 5.52
N GLN A 26 -5.01 -13.98 5.26
CA GLN A 26 -5.32 -15.04 6.23
C GLN A 26 -4.07 -15.84 6.64
N ARG A 27 -3.15 -16.10 5.70
CA ARG A 27 -1.86 -16.75 6.00
C ARG A 27 -0.96 -15.90 6.91
N LEU A 28 -0.98 -14.58 6.78
CA LEU A 28 -0.25 -13.68 7.68
C LEU A 28 -0.83 -13.73 9.10
N LEU A 29 -2.15 -13.63 9.21
CA LEU A 29 -2.87 -13.66 10.49
C LEU A 29 -2.62 -14.97 11.24
N ARG A 30 -2.74 -16.13 10.56
CA ARG A 30 -2.43 -17.45 11.13
C ARG A 30 -0.98 -17.61 11.61
N ARG A 31 -0.07 -16.75 11.15
CA ARG A 31 1.34 -16.72 11.61
C ARG A 31 1.57 -15.73 12.75
N GLY A 32 0.50 -15.23 13.39
CA GLY A 32 0.58 -14.26 14.47
C GLY A 32 0.97 -12.86 14.01
N ARG A 33 0.82 -12.54 12.71
CA ARG A 33 1.22 -11.24 12.15
C ARG A 33 0.00 -10.40 11.79
N SER A 34 0.15 -9.09 11.89
CA SER A 34 -0.86 -8.16 11.38
C SER A 34 -0.78 -7.99 9.87
N ALA A 35 -1.89 -7.58 9.26
CA ALA A 35 -1.95 -7.20 7.86
C ALA A 35 -2.40 -5.73 7.71
N HIS A 36 -1.86 -5.02 6.73
CA HIS A 36 -2.41 -3.74 6.29
C HIS A 36 -3.18 -3.97 5.00
N VAL A 37 -4.46 -3.61 5.00
CA VAL A 37 -5.36 -3.80 3.85
C VAL A 37 -6.04 -2.49 3.49
N PHE A 38 -6.36 -2.32 2.22
CA PHE A 38 -7.26 -1.28 1.76
C PHE A 38 -8.71 -1.66 2.10
N ASN A 39 -9.61 -0.68 2.08
CA ASN A 39 -11.04 -0.95 2.28
C ASN A 39 -11.59 -1.89 1.19
N ASN A 40 -11.14 -1.73 -0.04
CA ASN A 40 -11.48 -2.56 -1.20
C ASN A 40 -10.51 -2.27 -2.36
N GLN A 41 -10.66 -3.00 -3.47
CA GLN A 41 -9.82 -2.84 -4.66
C GLN A 41 -9.97 -1.46 -5.32
N ALA A 42 -11.19 -0.91 -5.40
CA ALA A 42 -11.40 0.43 -5.95
C ALA A 42 -10.64 1.52 -5.16
N THR A 43 -10.56 1.36 -3.83
CA THR A 43 -9.77 2.26 -2.97
C THR A 43 -8.27 2.11 -3.24
N MET A 44 -7.78 0.88 -3.42
CA MET A 44 -6.39 0.60 -3.78
C MET A 44 -6.01 1.28 -5.11
N GLU A 45 -6.85 1.14 -6.13
CA GLU A 45 -6.64 1.70 -7.48
C GLU A 45 -6.65 3.23 -7.44
N ARG A 46 -7.63 3.84 -6.76
CA ARG A 46 -7.70 5.30 -6.57
C ARG A 46 -6.47 5.84 -5.84
N VAL A 47 -6.02 5.16 -4.79
CA VAL A 47 -4.82 5.55 -4.03
C VAL A 47 -3.57 5.43 -4.88
N ALA A 48 -3.41 4.34 -5.64
CA ALA A 48 -2.30 4.18 -6.55
C ALA A 48 -2.25 5.30 -7.59
N GLN A 49 -3.38 5.60 -8.24
CA GLN A 49 -3.47 6.66 -9.24
C GLN A 49 -3.08 8.02 -8.65
N ALA A 50 -3.64 8.39 -7.49
CA ALA A 50 -3.31 9.65 -6.83
C ALA A 50 -1.81 9.77 -6.51
N ILE A 51 -1.17 8.69 -6.03
CA ILE A 51 0.27 8.71 -5.73
C ILE A 51 1.10 8.79 -7.01
N ILE A 52 0.67 8.15 -8.09
CA ILE A 52 1.35 8.24 -9.39
C ILE A 52 1.30 9.67 -9.92
N GLU A 53 0.15 10.34 -9.82
CA GLU A 53 -0.05 11.70 -10.35
C GLU A 53 0.62 12.78 -9.48
N THR A 54 0.48 12.68 -8.16
CA THR A 54 0.82 13.78 -7.24
C THR A 54 1.65 13.34 -6.03
N GLY A 55 2.05 12.08 -5.94
CA GLY A 55 2.77 11.54 -4.78
C GLY A 55 4.12 12.19 -4.55
N GLU A 56 4.49 12.34 -3.28
CA GLU A 56 5.79 12.89 -2.89
C GLU A 56 6.82 11.78 -2.78
N PHE A 57 8.00 11.98 -3.35
CA PHE A 57 9.12 11.06 -3.17
C PHE A 57 9.60 11.09 -1.71
N THR A 58 9.54 9.93 -1.04
CA THR A 58 9.92 9.79 0.38
C THR A 58 11.24 9.04 0.58
N GLY A 59 12.00 8.80 -0.50
CA GLY A 59 13.32 8.18 -0.45
C GLY A 59 13.40 6.77 -1.03
N VAL A 60 14.61 6.20 -0.99
CA VAL A 60 14.90 4.83 -1.42
C VAL A 60 15.16 3.96 -0.20
N ILE A 61 14.36 2.91 -0.01
CA ILE A 61 14.49 1.99 1.13
C ILE A 61 14.59 0.56 0.63
N ARG A 62 15.74 -0.08 0.90
CA ARG A 62 16.05 -1.46 0.48
C ARG A 62 15.92 -1.66 -1.03
N GLY A 63 16.37 -0.68 -1.81
CA GLY A 63 16.34 -0.73 -3.28
C GLY A 63 14.98 -0.43 -3.91
N TYR A 64 14.00 0.06 -3.14
CA TYR A 64 12.72 0.52 -3.67
C TYR A 64 12.61 2.03 -3.51
N GLU A 65 12.34 2.73 -4.60
CA GLU A 65 11.85 4.10 -4.53
C GLU A 65 10.46 4.11 -3.90
N ARG A 66 10.16 5.18 -3.16
CA ARG A 66 8.88 5.33 -2.46
C ARG A 66 8.28 6.67 -2.75
N TYR A 67 6.99 6.63 -3.04
CA TYR A 67 6.15 7.79 -3.20
C TYR A 67 4.95 7.61 -2.29
N GLY A 68 4.48 8.67 -1.65
CA GLY A 68 3.29 8.53 -0.82
C GLY A 68 2.53 9.81 -0.59
N LEU A 69 1.33 9.64 -0.04
CA LEU A 69 0.35 10.68 0.18
C LEU A 69 -0.49 10.37 1.43
N PHE A 70 -0.85 11.43 2.14
CA PHE A 70 -1.92 11.38 3.13
C PHE A 70 -3.27 11.63 2.48
N PHE A 71 -4.29 10.92 2.94
CA PHE A 71 -5.67 11.05 2.51
C PHE A 71 -6.53 11.53 3.68
N ALA A 72 -7.54 12.37 3.40
CA ALA A 72 -8.46 12.88 4.41
C ALA A 72 -9.34 11.77 5.02
N ASP A 73 -9.75 10.81 4.19
CA ASP A 73 -10.52 9.64 4.60
C ASP A 73 -9.64 8.40 4.76
N SER A 74 -10.08 7.50 5.64
CA SER A 74 -9.41 6.21 5.84
C SER A 74 -9.43 5.40 4.54
N ILE A 75 -8.24 5.08 4.02
CA ILE A 75 -8.05 4.29 2.80
C ILE A 75 -7.97 2.78 3.07
N GLY A 76 -7.84 2.41 4.34
CA GLY A 76 -7.65 1.03 4.75
C GLY A 76 -7.63 0.88 6.26
N TYR A 77 -7.29 -0.32 6.72
CA TYR A 77 -7.15 -0.60 8.13
C TYR A 77 -6.10 -1.69 8.37
N ARG A 78 -5.56 -1.71 9.59
CA ARG A 78 -4.71 -2.78 10.08
C ARG A 78 -5.57 -3.88 10.70
N ILE A 79 -5.36 -5.12 10.29
CA ILE A 79 -5.95 -6.32 10.92
C ILE A 79 -4.95 -6.87 11.94
N SER A 80 -5.38 -7.01 13.18
CA SER A 80 -4.62 -7.66 14.26
C SER A 80 -4.50 -9.16 14.03
N PRO A 81 -3.51 -9.85 14.65
CA PRO A 81 -3.33 -11.29 14.49
C PRO A 81 -4.57 -12.14 14.82
N ASP A 82 -5.44 -11.65 15.70
CA ASP A 82 -6.72 -12.27 16.07
C ASP A 82 -7.83 -12.10 15.01
N GLY A 83 -7.55 -11.39 13.91
CA GLY A 83 -8.50 -11.12 12.84
C GLY A 83 -9.34 -9.84 13.03
N SER A 84 -9.20 -9.15 14.16
CA SER A 84 -9.95 -7.91 14.42
C SER A 84 -9.37 -6.71 13.66
N PRO A 85 -10.21 -5.82 13.07
CA PRO A 85 -9.78 -4.51 12.62
C PRO A 85 -9.29 -3.68 13.82
N SER A 86 -8.11 -3.06 13.70
CA SER A 86 -7.41 -2.45 14.85
C SER A 86 -7.10 -0.97 14.69
N THR A 87 -6.77 -0.50 13.48
CA THR A 87 -6.32 0.89 13.28
C THR A 87 -6.65 1.36 11.85
N PRO A 88 -7.38 2.48 11.67
CA PRO A 88 -7.58 3.06 10.34
C PRO A 88 -6.26 3.57 9.76
N LEU A 89 -6.12 3.46 8.44
CA LEU A 89 -4.91 3.83 7.69
C LEU A 89 -5.25 4.98 6.76
N PHE A 90 -4.47 6.06 6.84
CA PHE A 90 -4.67 7.29 6.07
C PHE A 90 -3.51 7.60 5.12
N TYR A 91 -2.41 6.83 5.19
CA TYR A 91 -1.24 7.04 4.36
C TYR A 91 -1.11 5.94 3.31
N GLY A 92 -1.07 6.32 2.03
CA GLY A 92 -0.78 5.41 0.92
C GLY A 92 0.68 5.52 0.51
N GLU A 93 1.29 4.39 0.17
CA GLU A 93 2.67 4.34 -0.31
C GLU A 93 2.76 3.46 -1.57
N VAL A 94 3.27 4.02 -2.66
CA VAL A 94 3.71 3.28 -3.84
C VAL A 94 5.19 2.98 -3.70
N LYS A 95 5.54 1.71 -3.86
CA LYS A 95 6.92 1.23 -3.90
C LYS A 95 7.25 0.78 -5.31
N ILE A 96 8.32 1.29 -5.88
CA ILE A 96 8.79 0.97 -7.24
C ILE A 96 10.13 0.24 -7.15
N ASP A 97 10.27 -0.88 -7.84
CA ASP A 97 11.53 -1.62 -7.92
C ASP A 97 12.41 -1.19 -9.11
N GLY A 98 13.61 -1.76 -9.22
CA GLY A 98 14.54 -1.46 -10.31
C GLY A 98 14.08 -1.93 -11.71
N LYS A 99 12.92 -2.57 -11.84
CA LYS A 99 12.28 -2.98 -13.09
C LYS A 99 11.05 -2.13 -13.40
N ASN A 100 10.88 -0.99 -12.73
CA ASN A 100 9.71 -0.13 -12.79
C ASN A 100 8.40 -0.86 -12.42
N GLN A 101 8.47 -1.95 -11.65
CA GLN A 101 7.29 -2.61 -11.13
C GLN A 101 6.90 -1.94 -9.83
N TYR A 102 5.63 -1.58 -9.70
CA TYR A 102 5.10 -0.92 -8.52
C TYR A 102 4.09 -1.77 -7.78
N HIS A 103 4.01 -1.56 -6.47
CA HIS A 103 2.91 -2.03 -5.64
C HIS A 103 2.53 -0.96 -4.63
N VAL A 104 1.24 -0.84 -4.36
CA VAL A 104 0.68 0.15 -3.44
C VAL A 104 0.34 -0.51 -2.09
N ILE A 105 0.59 0.21 -1.00
CA ILE A 105 0.44 -0.28 0.37
C ILE A 105 -0.26 0.80 1.21
N PRO A 106 -1.29 0.46 2.00
CA PRO A 106 -1.80 1.37 3.02
C PRO A 106 -0.94 1.24 4.29
N ARG A 107 -0.61 2.35 4.92
CA ARG A 107 0.23 2.40 6.13
C ARG A 107 -0.31 3.40 7.14
N THR A 108 0.21 3.28 8.35
CA THR A 108 -0.03 4.23 9.44
C THR A 108 0.79 5.51 9.25
N ARG A 109 1.97 5.42 8.62
CA ARG A 109 2.91 6.51 8.36
C ARG A 109 3.87 6.15 7.22
N PRO A 110 4.61 7.12 6.65
CA PRO A 110 5.70 6.85 5.71
C PRO A 110 6.68 5.79 6.24
N SER A 111 7.18 4.93 5.36
CA SER A 111 8.27 4.02 5.72
C SER A 111 9.53 4.83 6.04
N GLN A 112 10.21 4.46 7.13
CA GLN A 112 11.58 4.88 7.46
C GLN A 112 12.53 3.73 7.19
#